data_AF-W7TLZ4-F1
#
_entry.id   AF-W7TLZ4-F1
#
_cell.length_a   1.000
_cell.length_b   1.000
_cell.length_c   1.000
_cell.angle_alpha   90.00
_cell.angle_beta   90.00
_cell.angle_gamma   90.00
#
_symmetry.space_group_name_H-M   'P 1'
#
loop_
_entity.id
_entity.type
_entity.pdbx_description
1 polymer ?
#
loop_
_entity_poly.entity_id
_entity_poly.type
_entity_poly.pdbx_seq_one_letter_code
_entity_poly.pdbx_strand_id
1 'polypeptide(L)'
;MQSRGRVRVLLLVMLFTMPDAISAYVFNRLQYHKLMMTSDDSLRSLSRKTMLANGLSSRRTVIDSGATAGKLAAALFLTHPSAAQARIKGAAEIDAEAYFQDLLKGNPLTGGIEQSAIEIRPARVLDKEFATFLDKTTLKLLSETSGVSMEGVEREVAAFRQAVEPGFQRRAPFPTGDLSNERCFDCYSYADFRVAAKLIPNLRARATFVRQLGETVLGKIFEGQRAIDAKAVPRTYDAQKDGLEEALTGLSRILAYMKLKGFLKDFRVNADDYDRASWDEGFSLEVLVTVIEPATLGGNVQFTGEGFLFHPDYVAETLLAYLALCGVRNAKALQYLLDTEYRPNPKDYNPTEVLYQISLGKGSEN
;
A
#
# COMPACT_ATOMS: atom_id res chain seq x y z
N MET A 1 -3.26 -61.56 -1.13
CA MET A 1 -2.33 -61.56 0.03
C MET A 1 -0.98 -61.09 -0.48
N GLN A 2 -0.56 -59.87 -0.11
CA GLN A 2 0.61 -59.57 0.75
C GLN A 2 1.95 -59.81 0.04
N SER A 3 2.98 -58.95 0.03
CA SER A 3 3.28 -57.64 0.60
C SER A 3 4.55 -57.11 -0.10
N ARG A 4 4.56 -55.89 -0.65
CA ARG A 4 5.37 -54.72 -0.21
C ARG A 4 6.79 -55.02 0.33
N GLY A 5 7.79 -54.39 -0.29
CA GLY A 5 9.14 -54.22 0.27
C GLY A 5 10.07 -53.31 -0.56
N ARG A 6 9.98 -51.99 -0.31
CA ARG A 6 11.07 -50.98 -0.31
C ARG A 6 11.97 -50.78 -1.55
N VAL A 7 11.69 -49.69 -2.27
CA VAL A 7 12.72 -48.70 -2.66
C VAL A 7 12.17 -47.31 -2.31
N ARG A 8 12.84 -46.62 -1.39
CA ARG A 8 12.58 -45.22 -1.01
C ARG A 8 13.92 -44.50 -0.95
N VAL A 9 13.82 -43.19 -1.17
CA VAL A 9 14.84 -42.14 -0.96
C VAL A 9 15.69 -41.82 -2.19
N LEU A 10 15.12 -41.05 -3.13
CA LEU A 10 15.74 -39.83 -3.67
C LEU A 10 14.76 -39.05 -4.59
N LEU A 11 13.72 -38.42 -4.03
CA LEU A 11 13.01 -37.30 -4.69
C LEU A 11 12.04 -36.65 -3.67
N LEU A 12 12.58 -35.91 -2.70
CA LEU A 12 11.75 -35.10 -1.80
C LEU A 12 12.55 -33.93 -1.19
N VAL A 13 13.02 -33.00 -2.01
CA VAL A 13 13.37 -31.63 -1.59
C VAL A 13 13.14 -30.71 -2.78
N MET A 14 11.89 -30.25 -3.02
CA MET A 14 11.61 -29.03 -3.81
C MET A 14 10.12 -28.62 -3.89
N LEU A 15 9.28 -29.03 -2.93
CA LEU A 15 7.84 -28.70 -2.95
C LEU A 15 7.31 -28.43 -1.54
N PHE A 16 7.92 -27.48 -0.83
CA PHE A 16 7.33 -26.84 0.35
C PHE A 16 8.00 -25.48 0.54
N THR A 17 7.34 -24.40 0.10
CA THR A 17 7.38 -23.04 0.70
C THR A 17 6.52 -22.09 -0.14
N MET A 18 5.20 -22.22 -0.02
CA MET A 18 4.17 -21.16 -0.09
C MET A 18 2.88 -21.88 0.33
N PRO A 19 2.21 -21.51 1.43
CA PRO A 19 1.31 -20.33 1.42
C PRO A 19 1.03 -19.69 2.80
N ASP A 20 0.97 -18.36 2.94
CA ASP A 20 0.28 -17.73 4.11
C ASP A 20 -0.12 -16.25 3.89
N ALA A 21 0.59 -15.50 3.03
CA ALA A 21 0.36 -14.06 2.89
C ALA A 21 -0.98 -13.67 2.21
N ILE A 22 -1.46 -14.47 1.26
CA ILE A 22 -2.70 -14.19 0.50
C ILE A 22 -3.95 -14.46 1.36
N SER A 23 -3.89 -15.44 2.26
CA SER A 23 -5.01 -15.76 3.17
C SER A 23 -5.22 -14.65 4.21
N ALA A 24 -4.14 -14.05 4.72
CA ALA A 24 -4.23 -12.92 5.64
C ALA A 24 -4.82 -11.65 4.98
N TYR A 25 -4.54 -11.42 3.69
CA TYR A 25 -5.11 -10.32 2.91
C TYR A 25 -6.64 -10.43 2.75
N VAL A 26 -7.14 -11.63 2.45
CA VAL A 26 -8.59 -11.89 2.31
C VAL A 26 -9.31 -11.85 3.67
N PHE A 27 -8.69 -12.36 4.74
CA PHE A 27 -9.32 -12.39 6.06
C PHE A 27 -9.46 -11.00 6.69
N ASN A 28 -8.47 -10.11 6.50
CA ASN A 28 -8.57 -8.72 6.96
C ASN A 28 -9.65 -7.94 6.19
N ARG A 29 -9.79 -8.14 4.87
CA ARG A 29 -10.81 -7.47 4.05
C ARG A 29 -12.25 -7.85 4.46
N LEU A 30 -12.46 -9.10 4.88
CA LEU A 30 -13.78 -9.61 5.32
C LEU A 30 -14.23 -9.10 6.70
N GLN A 31 -13.30 -8.87 7.62
CA GLN A 31 -13.66 -8.32 8.94
C GLN A 31 -14.05 -6.84 8.86
N TYR A 32 -13.38 -6.05 8.02
CA TYR A 32 -13.65 -4.61 7.89
C TYR A 32 -14.97 -4.31 7.16
N HIS A 33 -15.34 -5.09 6.14
CA HIS A 33 -16.62 -4.86 5.44
C HIS A 33 -17.85 -5.22 6.29
N LYS A 34 -17.74 -6.17 7.22
CA LYS A 34 -18.85 -6.56 8.09
C LYS A 34 -19.06 -5.59 9.25
N LEU A 35 -18.02 -4.86 9.66
CA LEU A 35 -18.10 -3.84 10.71
C LEU A 35 -18.70 -2.51 10.23
N MET A 36 -18.64 -2.22 8.92
CA MET A 36 -19.14 -0.97 8.33
C MET A 36 -20.60 -1.02 7.85
N MET A 37 -21.27 -2.20 7.87
CA MET A 37 -22.60 -2.37 7.26
C MET A 37 -23.73 -2.80 8.21
N THR A 38 -23.53 -2.75 9.52
CA THR A 38 -24.62 -3.00 10.49
C THR A 38 -24.71 -1.87 11.50
N SER A 39 -25.55 -0.88 11.19
CA SER A 39 -26.19 -0.04 12.21
C SER A 39 -27.24 -0.90 12.92
N ASP A 40 -26.92 -1.43 14.11
CA ASP A 40 -27.96 -1.87 15.04
C ASP A 40 -27.43 -1.94 16.48
N ASP A 41 -28.08 -1.22 17.38
CA ASP A 41 -27.72 -1.03 18.80
C ASP A 41 -27.85 -2.30 19.68
N SER A 42 -28.15 -3.45 19.09
CA SER A 42 -28.45 -4.70 19.79
C SER A 42 -27.20 -5.52 20.19
N LEU A 43 -26.01 -5.24 19.65
CA LEU A 43 -24.77 -6.00 19.93
C LEU A 43 -23.92 -5.48 21.11
N ARG A 44 -24.22 -4.29 21.65
CA ARG A 44 -23.51 -3.77 22.84
C ARG A 44 -23.83 -4.54 24.13
N SER A 45 -24.93 -5.29 24.16
CA SER A 45 -25.32 -6.11 25.32
C SER A 45 -24.70 -7.52 25.33
N LEU A 46 -24.37 -8.08 24.16
CA LEU A 46 -23.75 -9.41 24.05
C LEU A 46 -22.24 -9.41 24.29
N SER A 47 -21.54 -8.31 24.00
CA SER A 47 -20.08 -8.23 24.19
C SER A 47 -19.65 -8.27 25.68
N ARG A 48 -20.52 -7.81 26.60
CA ARG A 48 -20.23 -7.83 28.05
C ARG A 48 -20.43 -9.19 28.73
N LYS A 49 -21.22 -10.10 28.15
CA LYS A 49 -21.47 -11.44 28.75
C LYS A 49 -20.48 -12.51 28.30
N THR A 50 -19.84 -12.35 27.15
CA THR A 50 -18.92 -13.37 26.59
C THR A 50 -17.47 -13.22 27.06
N MET A 51 -17.09 -12.07 27.63
CA MET A 51 -15.72 -11.85 28.14
C MET A 51 -15.43 -12.47 29.52
N LEU A 52 -16.41 -13.11 30.18
CA LEU A 52 -16.24 -13.71 31.51
C LEU A 52 -16.22 -15.24 31.53
N ALA A 53 -16.42 -15.91 30.40
CA ALA A 53 -16.40 -17.38 30.35
C ALA A 53 -15.52 -17.85 29.19
N ASN A 54 -14.30 -18.27 29.56
CA ASN A 54 -13.41 -19.24 28.89
C ASN A 54 -11.94 -18.80 28.95
N GLY A 55 -11.45 -18.63 30.17
CA GLY A 55 -10.08 -19.01 30.46
C GLY A 55 -9.94 -20.54 30.37
N LEU A 56 -8.83 -20.99 29.79
CA LEU A 56 -8.33 -22.37 29.74
C LEU A 56 -9.08 -23.35 28.82
N SER A 57 -8.55 -23.56 27.61
CA SER A 57 -8.45 -24.92 27.04
C SER A 57 -7.48 -25.03 25.85
N SER A 58 -6.76 -26.16 25.89
CA SER A 58 -5.63 -26.65 25.08
C SER A 58 -5.85 -26.71 23.54
N ARG A 59 -4.74 -26.56 22.80
CA ARG A 59 -4.57 -26.57 21.33
C ARG A 59 -4.99 -27.86 20.58
N ARG A 60 -5.77 -28.76 21.18
CA ARG A 60 -6.20 -30.03 20.55
C ARG A 60 -7.69 -30.13 20.21
N THR A 61 -8.53 -29.17 20.59
CA THR A 61 -9.99 -29.21 20.33
C THR A 61 -10.42 -28.49 19.04
N VAL A 62 -9.51 -27.85 18.31
CA VAL A 62 -9.82 -27.08 17.08
C VAL A 62 -9.93 -27.97 15.83
N ILE A 63 -9.48 -29.23 15.89
CA ILE A 63 -9.47 -30.11 14.71
C ILE A 63 -10.83 -30.81 14.50
N ASP A 64 -11.64 -31.00 15.55
CA ASP A 64 -12.93 -31.68 15.43
C ASP A 64 -14.13 -30.76 15.14
N SER A 65 -13.98 -29.43 15.23
CA SER A 65 -15.05 -28.48 14.88
C SER A 65 -15.14 -28.19 13.37
N GLY A 66 -14.08 -28.49 12.61
CA GLY A 66 -14.02 -28.23 11.16
C GLY A 66 -14.81 -29.24 10.32
N ALA A 67 -14.98 -30.49 10.79
CA ALA A 67 -15.68 -31.53 10.04
C ALA A 67 -17.21 -31.42 10.14
N THR A 68 -17.74 -30.72 11.15
CA THR A 68 -19.19 -30.54 11.36
C THR A 68 -19.74 -29.27 10.71
N ALA A 69 -18.91 -28.22 10.56
CA ALA A 69 -19.30 -26.99 9.85
C ALA A 69 -19.47 -27.21 8.34
N GLY A 70 -18.69 -28.11 7.73
CA GLY A 70 -18.78 -28.44 6.31
C GLY A 70 -20.06 -29.19 5.89
N LYS A 71 -20.77 -29.84 6.83
CA LYS A 71 -22.00 -30.59 6.54
C LYS A 71 -23.28 -29.79 6.74
N LEU A 72 -23.26 -28.71 7.53
CA LEU A 72 -24.42 -27.82 7.69
C LEU A 72 -24.56 -26.78 6.57
N ALA A 73 -23.45 -26.33 5.98
CA ALA A 73 -23.49 -25.40 4.83
C ALA A 73 -24.03 -26.07 3.55
N ALA A 74 -23.79 -27.37 3.35
CA ALA A 74 -24.29 -28.11 2.20
C ALA A 74 -25.81 -28.41 2.28
N ALA A 75 -26.40 -28.40 3.49
CA ALA A 75 -27.82 -28.67 3.71
C ALA A 75 -28.72 -27.43 3.57
N LEU A 76 -28.16 -26.22 3.63
CA LEU A 76 -28.92 -24.96 3.52
C LEU A 76 -29.08 -24.43 2.08
N PHE A 77 -28.45 -25.06 1.09
CA PHE A 77 -28.54 -24.65 -0.32
C PHE A 77 -29.44 -25.53 -1.21
N LEU A 78 -30.06 -26.59 -0.67
CA LEU A 78 -30.79 -27.58 -1.47
C LEU A 78 -32.30 -27.68 -1.22
N THR A 79 -32.93 -26.66 -0.63
CA THR A 79 -34.40 -26.60 -0.61
C THR A 79 -34.88 -25.19 -0.92
N HIS A 80 -35.20 -24.94 -2.19
CA HIS A 80 -36.48 -24.39 -2.66
C HIS A 80 -36.39 -24.13 -4.17
N PRO A 81 -37.13 -24.87 -5.02
CA PRO A 81 -37.30 -24.53 -6.42
C PRO A 81 -38.52 -23.60 -6.52
N SER A 82 -38.31 -22.32 -6.85
CA SER A 82 -39.35 -21.49 -7.47
C SER A 82 -38.80 -20.13 -7.91
N ALA A 83 -39.15 -19.78 -9.14
CA ALA A 83 -39.09 -18.46 -9.79
C ALA A 83 -37.70 -17.87 -10.12
N ALA A 84 -37.42 -17.86 -11.43
CA ALA A 84 -36.36 -17.10 -12.06
C ALA A 84 -36.57 -15.59 -11.86
N GLN A 85 -35.80 -15.00 -10.95
CA GLN A 85 -35.35 -13.62 -11.07
C GLN A 85 -33.82 -13.64 -11.07
N ALA A 86 -33.22 -13.02 -12.08
CA ALA A 86 -31.78 -12.88 -12.19
C ALA A 86 -31.25 -12.15 -10.94
N ARG A 87 -30.74 -12.93 -9.99
CA ARG A 87 -30.13 -12.42 -8.76
C ARG A 87 -28.85 -11.71 -9.17
N ILE A 88 -28.85 -10.39 -9.13
CA ILE A 88 -27.65 -9.57 -9.29
C ILE A 88 -26.71 -10.00 -8.16
N LYS A 89 -25.62 -10.69 -8.52
CA LYS A 89 -24.58 -11.13 -7.58
C LYS A 89 -23.78 -9.89 -7.16
N GLY A 90 -23.53 -9.73 -5.86
CA GLY A 90 -22.61 -8.72 -5.38
C GLY A 90 -21.16 -9.10 -5.70
N ALA A 91 -20.25 -8.14 -5.59
CA ALA A 91 -18.84 -8.35 -5.89
C ALA A 91 -18.23 -9.51 -5.06
N ALA A 92 -18.69 -9.69 -3.81
CA ALA A 92 -18.25 -10.77 -2.94
C ALA A 92 -18.70 -12.16 -3.42
N GLU A 93 -19.93 -12.29 -3.93
CA GLU A 93 -20.43 -13.55 -4.48
C GLU A 93 -19.76 -13.91 -5.80
N ILE A 94 -19.41 -12.89 -6.62
CA ILE A 94 -18.69 -13.07 -7.89
C ILE A 94 -17.23 -13.51 -7.62
N ASP A 95 -16.55 -12.86 -6.68
CA ASP A 95 -15.17 -13.21 -6.30
C ASP A 95 -15.10 -14.62 -5.70
N ALA A 96 -16.05 -14.97 -4.81
CA ALA A 96 -16.11 -16.30 -4.22
C ALA A 96 -16.38 -17.37 -5.29
N GLU A 97 -17.30 -17.11 -6.22
CA GLU A 97 -17.60 -18.04 -7.31
C GLU A 97 -16.41 -18.24 -8.25
N ALA A 98 -15.70 -17.16 -8.60
CA ALA A 98 -14.47 -17.26 -9.40
C ALA A 98 -13.41 -18.12 -8.69
N TYR A 99 -13.21 -17.89 -7.38
CA TYR A 99 -12.28 -18.66 -6.58
C TYR A 99 -12.67 -20.16 -6.48
N PHE A 100 -13.95 -20.46 -6.27
CA PHE A 100 -14.43 -21.85 -6.21
C PHE A 100 -14.40 -22.54 -7.57
N GLN A 101 -14.66 -21.81 -8.66
CA GLN A 101 -14.52 -22.36 -10.01
C GLN A 101 -13.05 -22.69 -10.32
N ASP A 102 -12.11 -21.85 -9.93
CA ASP A 102 -10.66 -22.09 -10.10
C ASP A 102 -10.19 -23.30 -9.28
N LEU A 103 -10.71 -23.46 -8.06
CA LEU A 103 -10.39 -24.57 -7.16
C LEU A 103 -10.94 -25.92 -7.69
N LEU A 104 -12.15 -25.92 -8.26
CA LEU A 104 -12.83 -27.13 -8.72
C LEU A 104 -12.42 -27.56 -10.13
N LYS A 105 -12.10 -26.61 -11.02
CA LYS A 105 -11.73 -26.90 -12.41
C LYS A 105 -10.25 -27.17 -12.61
N GLY A 106 -9.42 -26.93 -11.59
CA GLY A 106 -8.00 -27.22 -11.61
C GLY A 106 -7.29 -26.49 -12.75
N ASN A 107 -7.12 -25.17 -12.61
CA ASN A 107 -6.37 -24.28 -13.51
C ASN A 107 -6.13 -24.82 -14.94
N PRO A 108 -7.18 -25.09 -15.75
CA PRO A 108 -6.95 -25.32 -17.15
C PRO A 108 -6.45 -23.99 -17.72
N LEU A 109 -5.30 -24.01 -18.39
CA LEU A 109 -4.71 -22.88 -19.11
C LEU A 109 -5.57 -22.39 -20.30
N THR A 110 -6.89 -22.57 -20.24
CA THR A 110 -7.84 -22.19 -21.28
C THR A 110 -9.14 -21.70 -20.62
N GLY A 111 -9.22 -20.39 -20.42
CA GLY A 111 -10.47 -19.68 -20.19
C GLY A 111 -10.35 -18.34 -20.91
N GLY A 112 -11.00 -18.23 -22.07
CA GLY A 112 -11.02 -17.07 -22.96
C GLY A 112 -11.71 -15.84 -22.37
N ILE A 113 -11.23 -15.37 -21.22
CA ILE A 113 -11.27 -13.96 -20.90
C ILE A 113 -9.97 -13.45 -21.51
N GLU A 114 -10.06 -12.73 -22.63
CA GLU A 114 -8.89 -12.02 -23.17
C GLU A 114 -8.23 -11.28 -22.00
N GLN A 115 -6.98 -11.62 -21.70
CA GLN A 115 -6.18 -10.80 -20.80
C GLN A 115 -6.29 -9.40 -21.35
N SER A 116 -6.90 -8.49 -20.58
CA SER A 116 -7.06 -7.12 -21.01
C SER A 116 -5.64 -6.63 -21.24
N ALA A 117 -5.28 -6.36 -22.50
CA ALA A 117 -3.91 -5.98 -22.83
C ALA A 117 -3.54 -4.80 -21.94
N ILE A 118 -2.64 -5.01 -20.98
CA ILE A 118 -2.24 -3.97 -20.05
C ILE A 118 -1.55 -2.90 -20.90
N GLU A 119 -2.19 -1.74 -21.03
CA GLU A 119 -1.64 -0.65 -21.82
C GLU A 119 -0.36 -0.14 -21.14
N ILE A 120 0.78 -0.37 -21.78
CA ILE A 120 2.07 0.13 -21.30
C ILE A 120 2.18 1.59 -21.74
N ARG A 121 1.73 2.50 -20.87
CA ARG A 121 1.83 3.94 -21.09
C ARG A 121 3.28 4.39 -21.29
N PRO A 122 3.56 5.37 -22.16
CA PRO A 122 4.89 5.95 -22.31
C PRO A 122 5.44 6.48 -20.98
N ALA A 123 6.75 6.37 -20.77
CA ALA A 123 7.40 6.95 -19.60
C ALA A 123 7.34 8.48 -19.65
N ARG A 124 7.00 9.13 -18.53
CA ARG A 124 7.14 10.59 -18.40
C ARG A 124 8.61 10.98 -18.23
N VAL A 125 8.89 12.23 -18.55
CA VAL A 125 10.17 12.88 -18.25
C VAL A 125 10.06 13.54 -16.88
N LEU A 126 10.93 13.14 -15.97
CA LEU A 126 11.11 13.73 -14.66
C LEU A 126 12.14 14.87 -14.75
N ASP A 127 11.98 15.87 -13.89
CA ASP A 127 13.03 16.86 -13.67
C ASP A 127 14.29 16.15 -13.13
N LYS A 128 15.37 16.22 -13.91
CA LYS A 128 16.60 15.47 -13.63
C LYS A 128 17.25 15.90 -12.32
N GLU A 129 17.22 17.18 -11.98
CA GLU A 129 17.81 17.69 -10.73
C GLU A 129 17.03 17.14 -9.53
N PHE A 130 15.71 17.22 -9.59
CA PHE A 130 14.84 16.72 -8.54
C PHE A 130 14.96 15.20 -8.38
N ALA A 131 14.92 14.43 -9.48
CA ALA A 131 15.08 12.97 -9.45
C ALA A 131 16.45 12.55 -8.89
N THR A 132 17.53 13.22 -9.31
CA THR A 132 18.89 12.97 -8.78
C THR A 132 18.99 13.33 -7.30
N PHE A 133 18.31 14.39 -6.87
CA PHE A 133 18.26 14.77 -5.46
C PHE A 133 17.56 13.70 -4.61
N LEU A 134 16.42 13.16 -5.08
CA LEU A 134 15.70 12.09 -4.38
C LEU A 134 16.59 10.85 -4.22
N ASP A 135 17.19 10.38 -5.32
CA ASP A 135 18.11 9.24 -5.35
C ASP A 135 19.27 9.41 -4.35
N LYS A 136 20.04 10.50 -4.46
CA LYS A 136 21.18 10.77 -3.57
C LYS A 136 20.79 10.91 -2.11
N THR A 137 19.65 11.57 -1.84
CA THR A 137 19.15 11.76 -0.47
C THR A 137 18.76 10.43 0.15
N THR A 138 18.07 9.56 -0.60
CA THR A 138 17.73 8.20 -0.17
C THR A 138 18.97 7.40 0.22
N LEU A 139 20.01 7.40 -0.62
CA LEU A 139 21.27 6.69 -0.35
C LEU A 139 22.01 7.25 0.87
N LYS A 140 22.07 8.58 0.99
CA LYS A 140 22.69 9.25 2.14
C LYS A 140 21.98 8.89 3.44
N LEU A 141 20.65 9.03 3.50
CA LEU A 141 19.87 8.72 4.69
C LEU A 141 19.92 7.23 5.04
N LEU A 142 20.02 6.37 4.02
CA LEU A 142 20.22 4.93 4.23
C LEU A 142 21.57 4.65 4.88
N SER A 143 22.65 5.30 4.43
CA SER A 143 23.97 5.20 5.08
C SER A 143 23.90 5.66 6.53
N GLU A 144 23.32 6.83 6.79
CA GLU A 144 23.20 7.41 8.13
C GLU A 144 22.36 6.54 9.08
N THR A 145 21.23 6.01 8.60
CA THR A 145 20.30 5.23 9.44
C THR A 145 20.78 3.79 9.68
N SER A 146 21.42 3.17 8.68
CA SER A 146 21.91 1.79 8.80
C SER A 146 23.27 1.69 9.47
N GLY A 147 24.04 2.78 9.51
CA GLY A 147 25.44 2.78 9.97
C GLY A 147 26.44 2.17 8.97
N VAL A 148 25.99 1.77 7.79
CA VAL A 148 26.85 1.30 6.70
C VAL A 148 27.47 2.50 6.00
N SER A 149 28.75 2.41 5.61
CA SER A 149 29.41 3.49 4.87
C SER A 149 28.69 3.80 3.55
N MET A 150 28.78 5.05 3.09
CA MET A 150 28.17 5.48 1.84
C MET A 150 28.61 4.61 0.66
N GLU A 151 29.92 4.33 0.54
CA GLU A 151 30.46 3.43 -0.49
C GLU A 151 29.89 2.00 -0.41
N GLY A 152 29.62 1.52 0.80
CA GLY A 152 29.01 0.21 1.02
C GLY A 152 27.54 0.19 0.57
N VAL A 153 26.79 1.24 0.89
CA VAL A 153 25.40 1.43 0.44
C VAL A 153 25.33 1.52 -1.07
N GLU A 154 26.15 2.37 -1.70
CA GLU A 154 26.19 2.55 -3.15
C GLU A 154 26.51 1.24 -3.87
N ARG A 155 27.45 0.45 -3.34
CA ARG A 155 27.81 -0.86 -3.91
C ARG A 155 26.65 -1.86 -3.83
N GLU A 156 26.02 -1.99 -2.66
CA GLU A 156 24.88 -2.89 -2.46
C GLU A 156 23.69 -2.50 -3.34
N VAL A 157 23.39 -1.21 -3.42
CA VAL A 157 22.34 -0.67 -4.28
C VAL A 157 22.64 -0.89 -5.76
N ALA A 158 23.86 -0.59 -6.22
CA ALA A 158 24.24 -0.80 -7.62
C ALA A 158 24.14 -2.28 -8.01
N ALA A 159 24.60 -3.19 -7.15
CA ALA A 159 24.46 -4.63 -7.37
C ALA A 159 22.98 -5.06 -7.44
N PHE A 160 22.13 -4.52 -6.56
CA PHE A 160 20.71 -4.83 -6.56
C PHE A 160 19.99 -4.28 -7.80
N ARG A 161 20.27 -3.02 -8.19
CA ARG A 161 19.76 -2.40 -9.42
C ARG A 161 20.09 -3.26 -10.65
N GLN A 162 21.35 -3.66 -10.80
CA GLN A 162 21.78 -4.53 -11.90
C GLN A 162 21.03 -5.87 -11.94
N ALA A 163 20.69 -6.44 -10.78
CA ALA A 163 19.98 -7.70 -10.69
C ALA A 163 18.49 -7.59 -11.08
N VAL A 164 17.82 -6.48 -10.74
CA VAL A 164 16.37 -6.31 -10.96
C VAL A 164 16.02 -5.62 -12.27
N GLU A 165 16.93 -4.82 -12.82
CA GLU A 165 16.71 -4.04 -14.04
C GLU A 165 16.22 -4.87 -15.24
N PRO A 166 16.76 -6.07 -15.54
CA PRO A 166 16.22 -6.90 -16.63
C PRO A 166 14.75 -7.27 -16.46
N GLY A 167 14.28 -7.41 -15.22
CA GLY A 167 12.88 -7.67 -14.91
C GLY A 167 11.98 -6.49 -15.28
N PHE A 168 12.39 -5.28 -14.91
CA PHE A 168 11.66 -4.06 -15.25
C PHE A 168 11.71 -3.76 -16.76
N GLN A 169 12.87 -3.93 -17.40
CA GLN A 169 13.03 -3.69 -18.84
C GLN A 169 12.18 -4.63 -19.71
N ARG A 170 11.96 -5.88 -19.28
CA ARG A 170 11.06 -6.83 -19.98
C ARG A 170 9.61 -6.35 -20.00
N ARG A 171 9.15 -5.69 -18.94
CA ARG A 171 7.80 -5.12 -18.88
C ARG A 171 7.71 -3.86 -19.73
N ALA A 172 8.70 -2.99 -19.62
CA ALA A 172 8.71 -1.71 -20.32
C ALA A 172 10.15 -1.20 -20.48
N PRO A 173 10.69 -1.05 -21.71
CA PRO A 173 12.06 -0.58 -21.91
C PRO A 173 12.31 0.84 -21.41
N PHE A 174 13.53 1.12 -20.95
CA PHE A 174 14.00 2.45 -20.53
C PHE A 174 15.53 2.57 -20.64
N PRO A 175 16.07 3.80 -20.75
CA PRO A 175 17.51 4.04 -20.71
C PRO A 175 18.09 3.79 -19.31
N THR A 176 19.07 2.89 -19.22
CA THR A 176 19.81 2.58 -17.98
C THR A 176 20.51 3.83 -17.43
N GLY A 177 20.36 4.07 -16.12
CA GLY A 177 21.05 5.15 -15.41
C GLY A 177 20.50 6.56 -15.65
N ASP A 178 19.48 6.72 -16.49
CA ASP A 178 18.84 8.00 -16.72
C ASP A 178 17.66 8.22 -15.77
N LEU A 179 17.95 8.83 -14.61
CA LEU A 179 16.93 9.16 -13.60
C LEU A 179 15.88 10.16 -14.08
N SER A 180 16.07 10.84 -15.22
CA SER A 180 15.01 11.66 -15.81
C SER A 180 13.93 10.83 -16.50
N ASN A 181 14.18 9.53 -16.76
CA ASN A 181 13.17 8.61 -17.24
C ASN A 181 12.39 8.01 -16.06
N GLU A 182 11.07 8.18 -16.05
CA GLU A 182 10.19 7.68 -14.99
C GLU A 182 10.43 6.19 -14.66
N ARG A 183 10.59 5.33 -15.66
CA ARG A 183 10.72 3.88 -15.45
C ARG A 183 12.09 3.50 -14.87
N CYS A 184 13.15 4.22 -15.26
CA CYS A 184 14.46 4.05 -14.65
C CYS A 184 14.43 4.49 -13.18
N PHE A 185 13.82 5.64 -12.91
CA PHE A 185 13.65 6.16 -11.54
C PHE A 185 12.82 5.23 -10.66
N ASP A 186 11.73 4.68 -11.19
CA ASP A 186 10.87 3.70 -10.50
C ASP A 186 11.65 2.44 -10.10
N CYS A 187 12.37 1.86 -11.07
CA CYS A 187 13.22 0.68 -10.84
C CYS A 187 14.30 0.94 -9.78
N TYR A 188 14.93 2.11 -9.82
CA TYR A 188 16.00 2.46 -8.89
C TYR A 188 15.44 2.76 -7.49
N SER A 189 14.33 3.49 -7.39
CA SER A 189 13.63 3.71 -6.12
C SER A 189 13.19 2.39 -5.47
N TYR A 190 12.71 1.44 -6.29
CA TYR A 190 12.43 0.08 -5.82
C TYR A 190 13.67 -0.59 -5.23
N ALA A 191 14.78 -0.59 -5.98
CA ALA A 191 16.03 -1.19 -5.53
C ALA A 191 16.56 -0.56 -4.21
N ASP A 192 16.49 0.76 -4.11
CA ASP A 192 16.97 1.51 -2.94
C ASP A 192 16.20 1.12 -1.69
N PHE A 193 14.87 1.08 -1.78
CA PHE A 193 14.03 0.69 -0.65
C PHE A 193 14.17 -0.80 -0.30
N ARG A 194 14.50 -1.67 -1.27
CA ARG A 194 14.76 -3.09 -1.02
C ARG A 194 16.05 -3.26 -0.23
N VAL A 195 17.09 -2.52 -0.60
CA VAL A 195 18.35 -2.51 0.14
C VAL A 195 18.14 -1.87 1.51
N ALA A 196 17.35 -0.79 1.62
CA ALA A 196 17.00 -0.20 2.90
C ALA A 196 16.24 -1.17 3.81
N ALA A 197 15.31 -1.97 3.28
CA ALA A 197 14.63 -3.02 4.05
C ALA A 197 15.60 -4.07 4.60
N LYS A 198 16.63 -4.43 3.81
CA LYS A 198 17.70 -5.35 4.21
C LYS A 198 18.62 -4.76 5.28
N LEU A 199 19.06 -3.51 5.10
CA LEU A 199 20.06 -2.87 5.96
C LEU A 199 19.48 -2.27 7.25
N ILE A 200 18.19 -1.93 7.26
CA ILE A 200 17.50 -1.35 8.41
C ILE A 200 16.45 -2.35 8.90
N PRO A 201 16.80 -3.34 9.74
CA PRO A 201 15.84 -4.37 10.17
C PRO A 201 14.81 -3.86 11.20
N ASN A 202 15.13 -2.79 11.91
CA ASN A 202 14.31 -2.24 12.99
C ASN A 202 13.21 -1.31 12.45
N LEU A 203 11.95 -1.59 12.80
CA LEU A 203 10.78 -0.77 12.41
C LEU A 203 10.87 0.69 12.84
N ARG A 204 11.40 0.96 14.04
CA ARG A 204 11.58 2.34 14.54
C ARG A 204 12.64 3.10 13.73
N ALA A 205 13.70 2.41 13.33
CA ALA A 205 14.74 2.99 12.48
C ALA A 205 14.20 3.23 11.06
N ARG A 206 13.38 2.30 10.52
CA ARG A 206 12.68 2.51 9.24
C ARG A 206 11.74 3.72 9.28
N ALA A 207 10.95 3.86 10.35
CA ALA A 207 10.09 5.02 10.56
C ALA A 207 10.90 6.34 10.64
N THR A 208 12.09 6.28 11.25
CA THR A 208 13.00 7.44 11.32
C THR A 208 13.55 7.79 9.94
N PHE A 209 13.99 6.79 9.17
CA PHE A 209 14.48 6.95 7.81
C PHE A 209 13.44 7.62 6.89
N VAL A 210 12.21 7.11 6.86
CA VAL A 210 11.16 7.65 5.97
C VAL A 210 10.72 9.06 6.40
N ARG A 211 10.65 9.33 7.71
CA ARG A 211 10.35 10.67 8.23
C ARG A 211 11.44 11.67 7.82
N GLN A 212 12.72 11.32 8.01
CA GLN A 212 13.83 12.19 7.62
C GLN A 212 13.89 12.40 6.11
N LEU A 213 13.52 11.39 5.33
CA LEU A 213 13.38 11.51 3.88
C LEU A 213 12.30 12.53 3.52
N GLY A 214 11.10 12.42 4.10
CA GLY A 214 10.02 13.39 3.92
C GLY A 214 10.41 14.82 4.31
N GLU A 215 11.08 15.00 5.45
CA GLU A 215 11.58 16.30 5.92
C GLU A 215 12.60 16.91 4.94
N THR A 216 13.51 16.09 4.42
CA THR A 216 14.56 16.54 3.49
C THR A 216 13.96 16.89 2.12
N VAL A 217 13.01 16.09 1.63
CA VAL A 217 12.28 16.36 0.39
C VAL A 217 11.46 17.63 0.51
N LEU A 218 10.76 17.84 1.63
CA LEU A 218 10.00 19.07 1.88
C LEU A 218 10.90 20.32 1.82
N GLY A 219 12.10 20.25 2.42
CA GLY A 219 13.08 21.32 2.35
C GLY A 219 13.44 21.69 0.90
N LYS A 220 13.74 20.69 0.06
CA LYS A 220 14.05 20.89 -1.37
C LYS A 220 12.86 21.45 -2.15
N ILE A 221 11.63 21.06 -1.81
CA ILE A 221 10.41 21.62 -2.41
C ILE A 221 10.28 23.10 -2.05
N PHE A 222 10.48 23.48 -0.78
CA PHE A 222 10.42 24.88 -0.36
C PHE A 222 11.50 25.73 -1.00
N GLU A 223 12.72 25.21 -1.16
CA GLU A 223 13.80 25.88 -1.90
C GLU A 223 13.42 26.11 -3.37
N GLY A 224 12.94 25.06 -4.04
CA GLY A 224 12.54 25.15 -5.44
C GLY A 224 11.34 26.07 -5.67
N GLN A 225 10.33 26.01 -4.80
CA GLN A 225 9.20 26.93 -4.86
C GLN A 225 9.64 28.37 -4.63
N ARG A 226 10.51 28.65 -3.65
CA ARG A 226 11.07 30.00 -3.44
C ARG A 226 11.77 30.55 -4.68
N ALA A 227 12.47 29.70 -5.41
CA ALA A 227 13.17 30.08 -6.64
C ALA A 227 12.21 30.39 -7.81
N ILE A 228 11.01 29.80 -7.83
CA ILE A 228 10.00 30.00 -8.87
C ILE A 228 9.06 31.15 -8.51
N ASP A 229 8.41 31.05 -7.35
CA ASP A 229 7.49 32.03 -6.78
C ASP A 229 7.46 31.89 -5.26
N ALA A 230 8.00 32.87 -4.54
CA ALA A 230 8.01 32.88 -3.09
C ALA A 230 6.61 32.79 -2.46
N LYS A 231 5.55 33.21 -3.17
CA LYS A 231 4.16 33.10 -2.70
C LYS A 231 3.59 31.69 -2.85
N ALA A 232 4.20 30.84 -3.68
CA ALA A 232 3.80 29.44 -3.85
C ALA A 232 4.29 28.53 -2.71
N VAL A 233 5.20 29.03 -1.86
CA VAL A 233 5.71 28.29 -0.70
C VAL A 233 4.57 28.14 0.32
N PRO A 234 4.25 26.91 0.76
CA PRO A 234 3.30 26.68 1.83
C PRO A 234 3.66 27.45 3.10
N ARG A 235 2.67 28.11 3.69
CA ARG A 235 2.87 28.84 4.95
C ARG A 235 2.95 27.85 6.11
N THR A 236 3.94 28.00 6.97
CA THR A 236 3.97 27.31 8.27
C THR A 236 3.34 28.18 9.35
N TYR A 237 2.53 27.59 10.21
CA TYR A 237 1.78 28.26 11.28
C TYR A 237 1.28 27.21 12.29
N ASP A 238 0.60 27.62 13.37
CA ASP A 238 0.04 26.65 14.31
C ASP A 238 -1.40 26.28 13.92
N ALA A 239 -1.56 25.20 13.16
CA ALA A 239 -2.86 24.74 12.71
C ALA A 239 -3.73 24.16 13.85
N GLN A 240 -3.14 23.80 14.99
CA GLN A 240 -3.89 23.36 16.17
C GLN A 240 -4.70 24.52 16.77
N LYS A 241 -4.18 25.74 16.64
CA LYS A 241 -4.80 26.98 17.10
C LYS A 241 -5.57 27.70 16.02
N ASP A 242 -4.97 27.85 14.84
CA ASP A 242 -5.46 28.73 13.78
C ASP A 242 -6.28 28.00 12.71
N GLY A 243 -6.43 26.67 12.81
CA GLY A 243 -7.24 25.85 11.89
C GLY A 243 -6.43 25.17 10.80
N LEU A 244 -7.04 24.25 10.04
CA LEU A 244 -6.35 23.45 9.03
C LEU A 244 -6.42 24.04 7.61
N GLU A 245 -7.18 25.10 7.36
CA GLU A 245 -7.49 25.61 6.02
C GLU A 245 -6.23 25.89 5.17
N GLU A 246 -5.25 26.59 5.74
CA GLU A 246 -4.00 26.92 5.06
C GLU A 246 -3.06 25.69 4.98
N ALA A 247 -3.10 24.79 5.96
CA ALA A 247 -2.37 23.53 5.91
C ALA A 247 -2.90 22.63 4.78
N LEU A 248 -4.21 22.48 4.63
CA LEU A 248 -4.83 21.71 3.55
C LEU A 248 -4.51 22.32 2.18
N THR A 249 -4.54 23.65 2.07
CA THR A 249 -4.09 24.36 0.87
C THR A 249 -2.60 24.12 0.58
N GLY A 250 -1.78 24.06 1.63
CA GLY A 250 -0.35 23.75 1.54
C GLY A 250 -0.05 22.36 0.98
N LEU A 251 -0.86 21.33 1.32
CA LEU A 251 -0.75 20.00 0.74
C LEU A 251 -0.86 20.06 -0.79
N SER A 252 -1.85 20.79 -1.29
CA SER A 252 -2.04 21.00 -2.73
C SER A 252 -0.87 21.73 -3.39
N ARG A 253 -0.27 22.72 -2.71
CA ARG A 253 0.92 23.43 -3.23
C ARG A 253 2.14 22.53 -3.33
N ILE A 254 2.36 21.64 -2.35
CA ILE A 254 3.44 20.64 -2.36
C ILE A 254 3.27 19.68 -3.55
N LEU A 255 2.07 19.13 -3.70
CA LEU A 255 1.76 18.20 -4.79
C LEU A 255 1.82 18.88 -6.16
N ALA A 256 1.43 20.15 -6.26
CA ALA A 256 1.57 20.94 -7.48
C ALA A 256 3.04 21.12 -7.88
N TYR A 257 3.94 21.30 -6.92
CA TYR A 257 5.38 21.33 -7.21
C TYR A 257 5.88 19.96 -7.67
N MET A 258 5.48 18.86 -7.02
CA MET A 258 5.84 17.51 -7.47
C MET A 258 5.32 17.21 -8.89
N LYS A 259 4.10 17.66 -9.22
CA LYS A 259 3.53 17.60 -10.58
C LYS A 259 4.39 18.39 -11.57
N LEU A 260 4.77 19.62 -11.23
CA LEU A 260 5.64 20.46 -12.05
C LEU A 260 6.99 19.78 -12.34
N LYS A 261 7.51 19.00 -11.39
CA LYS A 261 8.74 18.21 -11.54
C LYS A 261 8.55 16.88 -12.27
N GLY A 262 7.34 16.60 -12.78
CA GLY A 262 6.99 15.38 -13.50
C GLY A 262 6.84 14.14 -12.61
N PHE A 263 7.04 14.28 -11.29
CA PHE A 263 7.05 13.17 -10.33
C PHE A 263 5.70 12.46 -10.25
N LEU A 264 4.61 13.18 -10.48
CA LEU A 264 3.25 12.64 -10.58
C LEU A 264 2.53 13.30 -11.76
N LYS A 265 1.53 12.63 -12.32
CA LYS A 265 0.75 13.17 -13.44
C LYS A 265 -0.27 14.19 -12.95
N ASP A 266 -0.99 13.86 -11.90
CA ASP A 266 -1.98 14.75 -11.28
C ASP A 266 -2.30 14.33 -9.85
N PHE A 267 -3.07 15.15 -9.13
CA PHE A 267 -3.45 14.86 -7.76
C PHE A 267 -4.80 15.46 -7.38
N ARG A 268 -5.38 14.96 -6.29
CA ARG A 268 -6.58 15.52 -5.65
C ARG A 268 -6.37 15.50 -4.14
N VAL A 269 -6.76 16.58 -3.48
CA VAL A 269 -6.83 16.66 -2.02
C VAL A 269 -8.30 16.89 -1.68
N ASN A 270 -8.92 15.89 -1.05
CA ASN A 270 -10.27 15.98 -0.54
C ASN A 270 -10.20 16.08 0.99
N ALA A 271 -10.74 17.18 1.49
CA ALA A 271 -10.93 17.44 2.91
C ALA A 271 -12.35 17.98 3.13
N ASP A 272 -13.33 17.43 2.41
CA ASP A 272 -14.73 17.89 2.44
C ASP A 272 -15.35 17.71 3.84
N ASP A 273 -14.83 16.75 4.61
CA ASP A 273 -15.21 16.50 6.01
C ASP A 273 -14.58 17.50 7.00
N TYR A 274 -13.70 18.41 6.53
CA TYR A 274 -13.13 19.43 7.40
C TYR A 274 -14.18 20.48 7.77
N ASP A 275 -14.55 20.45 9.04
CA ASP A 275 -15.31 21.50 9.69
C ASP A 275 -14.51 22.10 10.85
N ARG A 276 -14.48 23.43 10.91
CA ARG A 276 -13.68 24.16 11.89
C ARG A 276 -14.17 23.92 13.32
N ALA A 277 -15.48 23.87 13.53
CA ALA A 277 -16.04 23.64 14.87
C ALA A 277 -15.65 22.24 15.39
N SER A 278 -15.75 21.23 14.53
CA SER A 278 -15.34 19.86 14.83
C SER A 278 -13.84 19.75 15.16
N TRP A 279 -12.98 20.48 14.43
CA TRP A 279 -11.56 20.56 14.75
C TRP A 279 -11.27 21.24 16.09
N ASP A 280 -11.97 22.33 16.40
CA ASP A 280 -11.81 23.04 17.66
C ASP A 280 -12.23 22.19 18.87
N GLU A 281 -13.27 21.36 18.71
CA GLU A 281 -13.72 20.34 19.67
C GLU A 281 -12.77 19.14 19.80
N GLY A 282 -11.74 19.04 18.95
CA GLY A 282 -10.70 18.03 19.03
C GLY A 282 -11.05 16.70 18.35
N PHE A 283 -12.05 16.68 17.46
CA PHE A 283 -12.33 15.49 16.66
C PHE A 283 -11.19 15.17 15.69
N SER A 284 -10.99 13.88 15.45
CA SER A 284 -10.08 13.40 14.41
C SER A 284 -10.73 13.64 13.05
N LEU A 285 -9.92 14.09 12.10
CA LEU A 285 -10.34 14.34 10.73
C LEU A 285 -9.58 13.43 9.78
N GLU A 286 -10.22 13.09 8.66
CA GLU A 286 -9.61 12.29 7.60
C GLU A 286 -9.47 13.17 6.35
N VAL A 287 -8.26 13.20 5.79
CA VAL A 287 -7.96 13.89 4.54
C VAL A 287 -7.56 12.84 3.52
N LEU A 288 -8.25 12.82 2.38
CA LEU A 288 -7.96 11.90 1.28
C LEU A 288 -7.10 12.61 0.25
N VAL A 289 -5.90 12.09 0.02
CA VAL A 289 -5.00 12.59 -1.03
C VAL A 289 -4.83 11.51 -2.09
N THR A 290 -5.37 11.74 -3.29
CA THR A 290 -5.17 10.87 -4.44
C THR A 290 -4.01 11.40 -5.27
N VAL A 291 -3.02 10.57 -5.56
CA VAL A 291 -1.92 10.85 -6.48
C VAL A 291 -2.04 9.95 -7.70
N ILE A 292 -2.14 10.57 -8.87
CA ILE A 292 -2.32 9.90 -10.14
C ILE A 292 -0.95 9.67 -10.78
N GLU A 293 -0.69 8.40 -11.08
CA GLU A 293 0.49 7.90 -11.76
C GLU A 293 1.82 8.42 -11.14
N PRO A 294 2.09 8.23 -9.83
CA PRO A 294 3.37 8.64 -9.26
C PRO A 294 4.55 7.87 -9.88
N ALA A 295 5.72 8.50 -9.94
CA ALA A 295 6.92 7.93 -10.55
C ALA A 295 7.46 6.67 -9.86
N THR A 296 6.96 6.33 -8.66
CA THR A 296 7.33 5.12 -7.90
C THR A 296 6.24 4.05 -7.91
N LEU A 297 5.20 4.20 -8.75
CA LEU A 297 4.02 3.32 -8.72
C LEU A 297 4.36 1.86 -9.00
N GLY A 298 5.18 1.57 -10.01
CA GLY A 298 5.51 0.18 -10.37
C GLY A 298 6.35 -0.50 -9.28
N GLY A 299 7.29 0.22 -8.68
CA GLY A 299 8.03 -0.20 -7.50
C GLY A 299 7.12 -0.48 -6.31
N ASN A 300 6.18 0.42 -6.02
CA ASN A 300 5.19 0.23 -4.95
C ASN A 300 4.34 -1.02 -5.15
N VAL A 301 3.84 -1.26 -6.37
CA VAL A 301 3.09 -2.48 -6.71
C VAL A 301 3.91 -3.74 -6.44
N GLN A 302 5.20 -3.73 -6.82
CA GLN A 302 6.10 -4.85 -6.58
C GLN A 302 6.28 -5.11 -5.07
N PHE A 303 6.49 -4.05 -4.27
CA PHE A 303 6.57 -4.16 -2.81
C PHE A 303 5.30 -4.74 -2.17
N THR A 304 4.12 -4.26 -2.58
CA THR A 304 2.84 -4.74 -2.07
C THR A 304 2.62 -6.20 -2.43
N GLY A 305 2.96 -6.62 -3.65
CA GLY A 305 2.88 -8.02 -4.08
C GLY A 305 3.80 -8.94 -3.27
N GLU A 306 4.89 -8.41 -2.73
CA GLU A 306 5.82 -9.13 -1.86
C GLU A 306 5.43 -9.10 -0.36
N GLY A 307 4.35 -8.39 0.00
CA GLY A 307 3.87 -8.27 1.38
C GLY A 307 4.70 -7.34 2.26
N PHE A 308 5.51 -6.45 1.67
CA PHE A 308 6.33 -5.50 2.41
C PHE A 308 5.57 -4.19 2.64
N LEU A 309 5.54 -3.74 3.90
CA LEU A 309 4.94 -2.47 4.33
C LEU A 309 5.93 -1.29 4.33
N PHE A 310 7.10 -1.47 3.71
CA PHE A 310 8.17 -0.47 3.66
C PHE A 310 8.57 -0.30 2.19
N HIS A 311 7.98 0.69 1.54
CA HIS A 311 7.97 0.87 0.08
C HIS A 311 8.39 2.31 -0.29
N PRO A 312 8.80 2.57 -1.55
CA PRO A 312 9.23 3.88 -2.01
C PRO A 312 8.08 4.90 -2.04
N ASP A 313 7.89 5.59 -0.92
CA ASP A 313 6.88 6.64 -0.78
C ASP A 313 7.50 7.96 -0.33
N TYR A 314 7.75 8.81 -1.31
CA TYR A 314 8.23 10.18 -1.10
C TYR A 314 7.08 11.16 -0.84
N VAL A 315 5.84 10.80 -1.18
CA VAL A 315 4.72 11.74 -1.11
C VAL A 315 4.20 11.82 0.32
N ALA A 316 3.74 10.71 0.88
CA ALA A 316 3.05 10.74 2.18
C ALA A 316 3.93 11.35 3.26
N GLU A 317 5.19 10.92 3.34
CA GLU A 317 6.14 11.41 4.35
C GLU A 317 6.47 12.90 4.20
N THR A 318 6.50 13.40 2.96
CA THR A 318 6.66 14.85 2.71
C THR A 318 5.44 15.64 3.18
N LEU A 319 4.23 15.12 2.94
CA LEU A 319 2.99 15.74 3.42
C LEU A 319 2.89 15.71 4.94
N LEU A 320 3.23 14.59 5.57
CA LEU A 320 3.28 14.45 7.03
C LEU A 320 4.32 15.38 7.66
N ALA A 321 5.50 15.52 7.05
CA ALA A 321 6.52 16.47 7.49
C ALA A 321 5.99 17.91 7.46
N TYR A 322 5.25 18.30 6.42
CA TYR A 322 4.64 19.63 6.34
C TYR A 322 3.57 19.86 7.40
N LEU A 323 2.69 18.88 7.60
CA LEU A 323 1.67 18.92 8.65
C LEU A 323 2.31 19.06 10.04
N ALA A 324 3.42 18.38 10.29
CA ALA A 324 4.19 18.51 11.53
C ALA A 324 4.80 19.91 11.70
N LEU A 325 5.29 20.56 10.63
CA LEU A 325 5.72 21.97 10.67
C LEU A 325 4.56 22.92 10.97
N CYS A 326 3.33 22.53 10.60
CA CYS A 326 2.12 23.25 10.93
C CYS A 326 1.54 22.89 12.32
N GLY A 327 2.28 22.17 13.16
CA GLY A 327 1.85 21.77 14.51
C GLY A 327 1.02 20.48 14.58
N VAL A 328 0.65 19.87 13.45
CA VAL A 328 -0.15 18.62 13.40
C VAL A 328 0.77 17.39 13.46
N ARG A 329 1.32 17.14 14.65
CA ARG A 329 2.34 16.08 14.85
C ARG A 329 1.78 14.66 14.92
N ASN A 330 0.48 14.52 15.19
CA ASN A 330 -0.19 13.22 15.30
C ASN A 330 -0.80 12.75 13.96
N ALA A 331 -0.36 13.32 12.85
CA ALA A 331 -0.81 12.91 11.52
C ALA A 331 -0.25 11.52 11.15
N LYS A 332 -1.06 10.68 10.53
CA LYS A 332 -0.66 9.37 10.00
C LYS A 332 -1.27 9.16 8.63
N ALA A 333 -0.51 8.55 7.71
CA ALA A 333 -1.00 8.21 6.39
C ALA A 333 -1.11 6.69 6.23
N LEU A 334 -2.21 6.23 5.64
CA LEU A 334 -2.38 4.88 5.11
C LEU A 334 -2.43 4.95 3.59
N GLN A 335 -1.72 4.04 2.93
CA GLN A 335 -1.65 3.99 1.48
C GLN A 335 -2.51 2.86 0.91
N TYR A 336 -3.24 3.19 -0.16
CA TYR A 336 -3.99 2.24 -0.98
C TYR A 336 -3.63 2.44 -2.44
N LEU A 337 -3.40 1.34 -3.16
CA LEU A 337 -3.24 1.36 -4.60
C LEU A 337 -4.63 1.21 -5.23
N LEU A 338 -4.96 2.06 -6.21
CA LEU A 338 -6.25 2.03 -6.88
C LEU A 338 -6.08 1.83 -8.38
N ASP A 339 -6.90 0.94 -8.94
CA ASP A 339 -7.09 0.79 -10.37
C ASP A 339 -8.37 1.54 -10.74
N THR A 340 -8.25 2.47 -11.68
CA THR A 340 -9.39 3.24 -12.20
C THR A 340 -10.33 2.40 -13.05
N GLU A 341 -9.86 1.24 -13.52
CA GLU A 341 -10.63 0.30 -14.31
C GLU A 341 -10.96 -0.94 -13.48
N TYR A 342 -12.24 -1.32 -13.45
CA TYR A 342 -12.61 -2.61 -12.91
C TYR A 342 -12.13 -3.71 -13.87
N ARG A 343 -11.34 -4.64 -13.34
CA ARG A 343 -10.82 -5.79 -14.11
C ARG A 343 -11.37 -7.08 -13.51
N PRO A 344 -12.09 -7.91 -14.30
CA PRO A 344 -12.66 -9.15 -13.80
C PRO A 344 -11.62 -10.16 -13.28
N ASN A 345 -10.40 -10.09 -13.82
CA ASN A 345 -9.29 -10.93 -13.41
C ASN A 345 -8.36 -10.15 -12.48
N PRO A 346 -8.19 -10.56 -11.21
CA PRO A 346 -7.27 -9.92 -10.27
C PRO A 346 -5.82 -9.86 -10.76
N LYS A 347 -5.41 -10.75 -11.67
CA LYS A 347 -4.06 -10.74 -12.27
C LYS A 347 -3.84 -9.58 -13.23
N ASP A 348 -4.93 -8.98 -13.72
CA ASP A 348 -4.86 -7.86 -14.64
C ASP A 348 -4.80 -6.52 -13.89
N TYR A 349 -4.90 -6.54 -12.55
CA TYR A 349 -4.83 -5.36 -11.69
C TYR A 349 -3.62 -4.49 -12.03
N ASN A 350 -3.91 -3.27 -12.48
CA ASN A 350 -2.91 -2.34 -12.99
C ASN A 350 -3.20 -0.96 -12.40
N PRO A 351 -2.82 -0.72 -11.14
CA PRO A 351 -3.16 0.51 -10.47
C PRO A 351 -2.53 1.69 -11.21
N THR A 352 -3.30 2.76 -11.29
CA THR A 352 -2.92 4.04 -11.89
C THR A 352 -2.86 5.12 -10.84
N GLU A 353 -3.40 4.88 -9.64
CA GLU A 353 -3.48 5.86 -8.57
C GLU A 353 -2.97 5.30 -7.23
N VAL A 354 -2.50 6.21 -6.39
CA VAL A 354 -2.19 5.98 -4.99
C VAL A 354 -3.08 6.89 -4.15
N LEU A 355 -3.92 6.30 -3.31
CA LEU A 355 -4.72 7.02 -2.34
C LEU A 355 -4.03 6.99 -0.98
N TYR A 356 -3.79 8.16 -0.41
CA TYR A 356 -3.35 8.34 0.95
C TYR A 356 -4.54 8.79 1.80
N GLN A 357 -4.91 7.98 2.78
CA GLN A 357 -5.84 8.37 3.83
C GLN A 357 -5.02 8.92 4.99
N ILE A 358 -5.09 10.23 5.21
CA ILE A 358 -4.33 10.94 6.24
C ILE A 358 -5.26 11.26 7.42
N SER A 359 -5.07 10.55 8.52
CA SER A 359 -5.75 10.84 9.80
C SER A 359 -5.04 11.99 10.50
N LEU A 360 -5.78 13.04 10.85
CA LEU A 360 -5.32 14.22 11.56
C LEU A 360 -5.95 14.26 12.95
N GLY A 361 -5.12 14.31 13.99
CA GLY A 361 -5.57 14.48 15.37
C GLY A 361 -5.08 15.80 15.97
N LYS A 362 -5.93 16.45 16.77
CA LYS A 362 -5.49 17.54 17.63
C LYS A 362 -4.56 16.96 18.70
N GLY A 363 -3.36 17.53 18.84
CA GLY A 363 -2.43 17.11 19.88
C GLY A 363 -2.99 17.48 21.24
N SER A 364 -3.12 16.52 22.15
CA SER A 364 -3.24 16.83 23.57
C SER A 364 -1.92 17.46 24.01
N GLU A 365 -1.94 18.70 24.49
CA GLU A 365 -0.82 19.24 25.27
C GLU A 365 -0.52 18.24 26.41
N ASN A 366 0.66 17.64 26.37
CA ASN A 366 1.27 16.98 27.52
C ASN A 366 2.53 17.73 27.89
#